data_AF-A0A520J8J3-F1
#
_entry.id   AF-A0A520J8J3-F1
#
_cell.length_a   1.000
_cell.length_b   1.000
_cell.length_c   1.000
_cell.angle_alpha   90.00
_cell.angle_beta   90.00
_cell.angle_gamma   90.00
#
_symmetry.space_group_name_H-M   'P 1'
#
loop_
_entity.id
_entity.type
_entity.pdbx_description
1 polymer ?
#
loop_
_entity_poly.entity_id
_entity_poly.type
_entity_poly.pdbx_seq_one_letter_code
_entity_poly.pdbx_strand_id
1 'polypeptide(L)' 'MADTPETLTLTLDGGDVTIKLRPDLAPKHVERIVELANEGFYDGV' A
#
# COMPACT_ATOMS: atom_id res chain seq x y z
N MET A 1 -1.21 18.39 -6.97
CA MET A 1 -0.91 17.93 -5.60
C MET A 1 -0.75 16.43 -5.70
N ALA A 2 0.42 15.91 -5.36
CA ALA A 2 0.77 14.52 -5.58
C ALA A 2 0.10 13.65 -4.53
N ASP A 3 -1.04 13.05 -4.86
CA ASP A 3 -1.65 11.99 -4.06
C ASP A 3 -0.84 10.71 -4.28
N THR A 4 0.39 10.69 -3.76
CA THR A 4 1.06 9.41 -3.51
C THR A 4 0.33 8.80 -2.32
N PRO A 5 -0.32 7.64 -2.45
CA PRO A 5 -1.07 7.06 -1.34
C PRO A 5 -0.11 6.85 -0.16
N GLU A 6 -0.31 7.65 0.88
CA GLU A 6 0.52 7.62 2.09
C GLU A 6 0.08 6.49 3.04
N THR A 7 -1.03 5.83 2.72
CA THR A 7 -1.62 4.82 3.60
C THR A 7 -2.22 3.69 2.77
N LEU A 8 -1.87 2.46 3.09
CA LEU A 8 -2.41 1.23 2.53
C LEU A 8 -3.18 0.50 3.63
N THR A 9 -4.43 0.15 3.38
CA THR A 9 -5.22 -0.67 4.30
C THR A 9 -5.27 -2.09 3.77
N LEU A 10 -4.72 -3.04 4.52
CA LEU A 10 -4.86 -4.47 4.26
C LEU A 10 -5.93 -5.02 5.20
N THR A 11 -7.04 -5.49 4.62
CA THR A 11 -8.06 -6.23 5.35
C THR A 11 -7.66 -7.70 5.36
N LEU A 12 -7.34 -8.22 6.55
CA LEU A 12 -7.05 -9.64 6.77
C LEU A 12 -8.21 -10.28 7.53
N ASP A 13 -8.35 -11.62 7.50
CA ASP A 13 -9.39 -12.33 8.26
C ASP A 13 -9.33 -12.06 9.78
N GLY A 14 -8.14 -11.70 10.28
CA GLY A 14 -7.90 -11.36 11.69
C GLY A 14 -8.16 -9.88 12.05
N GLY A 15 -8.47 -9.03 11.07
CA GLY A 15 -8.73 -7.60 11.25
C GLY A 15 -8.03 -6.70 10.22
N ASP A 16 -8.33 -5.40 10.30
CA ASP A 16 -7.78 -4.40 9.39
C ASP A 16 -6.41 -3.90 9.86
N VAL A 17 -5.42 -3.96 8.97
CA VAL A 17 -4.06 -3.46 9.17
C VAL A 17 -3.86 -2.20 8.33
N THR A 18 -3.65 -1.07 8.99
CA THR A 18 -3.34 0.20 8.33
C THR A 18 -1.83 0.43 8.29
N ILE A 19 -1.24 0.42 7.09
CA ILE A 19 0.18 0.63 6.85
C ILE A 19 0.39 2.05 6.35
N LYS A 20 1.15 2.85 7.11
CA LYS A 20 1.58 4.18 6.66
C LYS A 20 2.83 4.08 5.80
N LEU A 21 2.69 4.44 4.54
CA LEU A 21 3.75 4.51 3.54
C LEU A 21 4.50 5.84 3.68
N ARG A 22 5.83 5.78 3.59
CA ARG A 22 6.74 6.93 3.73
C ARG A 22 7.48 7.17 2.42
N PRO A 23 6.84 7.81 1.42
CA PRO A 23 7.46 8.08 0.11
C PRO A 23 8.65 9.03 0.21
N ASP A 24 8.75 9.78 1.30
CA ASP A 24 9.87 10.66 1.64
C ASP A 24 11.18 9.91 1.86
N LEU A 25 11.13 8.66 2.36
CA LEU A 25 12.32 7.86 2.62
C LEU A 25 12.60 6.85 1.50
N ALA A 26 11.55 6.28 0.91
CA ALA A 26 11.67 5.20 -0.07
C ALA A 26 10.63 5.31 -1.19
N PRO A 27 10.76 6.30 -2.10
CA PRO A 27 9.74 6.57 -3.12
C PRO A 27 9.51 5.37 -4.05
N LYS A 28 10.58 4.67 -4.46
CA LYS A 28 10.51 3.50 -5.35
C LYS A 28 9.76 2.31 -4.74
N HIS A 29 9.82 2.14 -3.41
CA HIS A 29 9.12 1.03 -2.75
C HIS A 29 7.62 1.32 -2.67
N VAL A 30 7.26 2.57 -2.34
CA VAL A 30 5.86 3.01 -2.31
C VAL A 30 5.22 2.84 -3.68
N GLU A 31 5.88 3.31 -4.74
CA GLU A 31 5.39 3.18 -6.11
C GLU A 31 5.09 1.73 -6.49
N ARG A 32 6.03 0.81 -6.20
CA ARG A 32 5.86 -0.62 -6.53
C ARG A 32 4.77 -1.30 -5.71
N ILE A 33 4.65 -0.98 -4.42
CA ILE A 33 3.60 -1.54 -3.55
C ILE A 33 2.23 -1.08 -4.06
N VAL A 34 2.11 0.18 -4.49
CA VAL A 34 0.87 0.76 -5.00
C VAL A 34 0.47 0.12 -6.33
N GLU A 35 1.41 -0.12 -7.23
CA GLU A 35 1.14 -0.89 -8.46
C GLU A 35 0.59 -2.28 -8.12
N LEU A 36 1.30 -3.05 -7.29
CA LEU A 36 0.90 -4.42 -6.94
C LEU A 36 -0.44 -4.47 -6.20
N ALA A 37 -0.70 -3.49 -5.32
CA ALA A 37 -1.99 -3.38 -4.62
C ALA A 37 -3.13 -3.04 -5.58
N ASN A 38 -2.91 -2.14 -6.55
CA ASN A 38 -3.91 -1.83 -7.58
C ASN A 38 -4.14 -2.99 -8.57
N GLU A 39 -3.12 -3.80 -8.81
CA GLU A 39 -3.23 -5.04 -9.60
C GLU A 39 -3.98 -6.15 -8.85
N GLY A 40 -4.34 -5.94 -7.58
CA GLY A 40 -5.02 -6.95 -6.75
C GLY A 40 -4.10 -8.13 -6.40
N PHE A 41 -2.77 -7.93 -6.44
CA PHE A 41 -1.81 -9.01 -6.14
C PHE A 41 -1.97 -9.58 -4.73
N TYR A 42 -2.42 -8.76 -3.79
CA TYR A 42 -2.65 -9.14 -2.40
C TYR A 42 -4.08 -9.64 -2.12
N ASP A 43 -4.98 -9.60 -3.12
CA ASP A 43 -6.35 -10.06 -2.97
C ASP A 43 -6.39 -11.60 -3.02
N GLY A 44 -6.58 -12.23 -1.86
CA GLY A 44 -6.69 -13.69 -1.70
C GLY A 44 -5.41 -14.40 -1.25
N VAL A 45 -4.43 -13.66 -0.74
CA VAL A 45 -3.19 -14.18 -0.11
C VAL A 45 -3.35 -14.26 1.41
#